data_AF-A0A382DU66-F1
#
_entry.id   AF-A0A382DU66-F1
#
_cell.length_a   1.000
_cell.length_b   1.000
_cell.length_c   1.000
_cell.angle_alpha   90.00
_cell.angle_beta   90.00
_cell.angle_gamma   90.00
#
_symmetry.space_group_name_H-M   'P 1'
#
loop_
_entity.id
_entity.type
_entity.pdbx_description
1 polymer ?
#
loop_
_entity_poly.entity_id
_entity_poly.type
_entity_poly.pdbx_seq_one_letter_code
_entity_poly.pdbx_strand_id
1 'polypeptide(L)'
;MSTVTASAAPLKIPRPVPQRAPRPPRENIPQTRGEREAMLKAVRHYVAEQTLAPPAPLEELKEHADELVAAMDWKPVYRDYVGVLINNELWRETLATIPFERRLLMMPKCLRV
;
A
#
# COMPACT_ATOMS: atom_id res chain seq x y z
N MET A 1 16.71 -29.88 -47.58
CA MET A 1 16.98 -29.37 -46.22
C MET A 1 17.25 -27.88 -46.35
N SER A 2 16.26 -27.03 -46.07
CA SER A 2 16.41 -25.58 -46.17
C SER A 2 16.62 -24.99 -44.77
N THR A 3 17.84 -24.56 -44.51
CA THR A 3 18.24 -23.87 -43.28
C THR A 3 17.76 -22.42 -43.34
N VAL A 4 16.84 -22.05 -42.46
CA VAL A 4 16.41 -20.66 -42.27
C VAL A 4 17.44 -19.97 -41.39
N THR A 5 18.24 -19.09 -41.98
CA THR A 5 19.18 -18.22 -41.26
C THR A 5 18.40 -17.03 -40.69
N ALA A 6 18.17 -17.01 -39.38
CA ALA A 6 17.52 -15.89 -38.72
C ALA A 6 18.46 -14.66 -38.71
N SER A 7 18.07 -13.59 -39.39
CA SER A 7 18.77 -12.31 -39.37
C SER A 7 18.56 -11.63 -38.01
N ALA A 8 19.63 -11.50 -37.23
CA ALA A 8 19.63 -10.84 -35.93
C ALA A 8 19.73 -9.32 -36.11
N ALA A 9 18.60 -8.68 -36.39
CA ALA A 9 18.52 -7.22 -36.30
C ALA A 9 18.77 -6.79 -34.83
N PRO A 10 19.60 -5.76 -34.58
CA PRO A 10 19.92 -5.34 -33.21
C PRO A 10 18.65 -4.83 -32.50
N LEU A 11 18.33 -5.44 -31.36
CA LEU A 11 17.19 -5.03 -30.52
C LEU A 11 17.44 -3.63 -29.96
N LYS A 12 16.52 -2.70 -30.24
CA LYS A 12 16.57 -1.34 -29.70
C LYS A 12 16.05 -1.32 -28.26
N ILE A 13 16.95 -1.47 -27.29
CA ILE A 13 16.58 -1.49 -25.87
C ILE A 13 16.20 -0.07 -25.42
N PRO A 14 15.03 0.14 -24.80
CA PRO A 14 14.66 1.44 -24.24
C PRO A 14 15.62 1.84 -23.12
N ARG A 15 15.87 3.15 -22.99
CA ARG A 15 16.79 3.68 -21.97
C ARG A 15 16.29 3.28 -20.57
N PRO A 16 17.17 2.75 -19.69
CA PRO A 16 16.80 2.46 -18.31
C PRO A 16 16.26 3.71 -17.63
N VAL A 17 15.18 3.56 -16.85
CA VAL A 17 14.64 4.64 -16.03
C VAL A 17 15.69 5.02 -14.98
N PRO A 18 16.06 6.31 -14.85
CA PRO A 18 17.04 6.72 -13.86
C PRO A 18 16.50 6.44 -12.44
N GLN A 19 17.27 5.71 -11.64
CA GLN A 19 16.91 5.41 -10.27
C GLN A 19 16.93 6.70 -9.44
N ARG A 20 15.78 7.07 -8.87
CA ARG A 20 15.66 8.23 -7.99
C ARG A 20 16.22 7.92 -6.61
N ALA A 21 16.93 8.89 -6.03
CA ALA A 21 17.38 8.79 -4.64
C ALA A 21 16.19 8.63 -3.68
N PRO A 22 16.35 7.86 -2.58
CA PRO A 22 15.30 7.71 -1.58
C PRO A 22 15.00 9.06 -0.92
N ARG A 23 13.71 9.37 -0.79
CA ARG A 23 13.24 10.58 -0.11
C ARG A 23 12.96 10.26 1.36
N PRO A 24 13.27 11.17 2.31
CA PRO A 24 12.86 10.98 3.69
C PRO A 24 11.33 10.95 3.80
N PRO A 25 10.77 10.21 4.78
CA PRO A 25 9.35 10.26 5.09
C PRO A 25 8.91 11.68 5.44
N ARG A 26 7.67 12.04 5.09
CA ARG A 26 7.07 13.32 5.50
C ARG A 26 6.69 13.26 6.98
N GLU A 27 6.52 14.42 7.59
CA GLU A 27 6.20 14.55 9.03
C GLU A 27 4.89 13.82 9.42
N ASN A 28 3.91 13.81 8.53
CA ASN A 28 2.63 13.12 8.72
C ASN A 28 2.69 11.59 8.59
N ILE A 29 3.89 11.03 8.42
CA ILE A 29 4.13 9.59 8.31
C ILE A 29 5.08 9.21 9.47
N PRO A 30 4.83 8.10 10.18
CA PRO A 30 5.76 7.63 11.20
C PRO A 30 7.15 7.38 10.60
N GLN A 31 8.18 7.90 11.23
CA GLN A 31 9.52 8.00 10.66
C GLN A 31 10.20 6.63 10.65
N THR A 32 10.03 5.88 11.73
CA THR A 32 10.69 4.59 11.92
C THR A 32 9.85 3.42 11.44
N ARG A 33 10.50 2.31 11.11
CA ARG A 33 9.82 1.06 10.78
C ARG A 33 9.06 0.50 11.99
N GLY A 34 9.65 0.58 13.18
CA GLY A 34 9.04 0.06 14.42
C GLY A 34 7.72 0.75 14.75
N GLU A 35 7.64 2.08 14.62
CA GLU A 35 6.38 2.82 14.79
C GLU A 35 5.31 2.34 13.80
N ARG A 36 5.67 2.21 12.51
CA ARG A 36 4.73 1.75 11.48
C ARG A 36 4.22 0.33 11.75
N GLU A 37 5.08 -0.58 12.19
CA GLU A 37 4.69 -1.95 12.52
C GLU A 37 3.80 -2.01 13.77
N ALA A 38 4.08 -1.20 14.79
CA ALA A 38 3.25 -1.09 15.99
C ALA A 38 1.84 -0.56 15.65
N MET A 39 1.76 0.50 14.83
CA MET A 39 0.48 1.05 14.37
C MET A 39 -0.30 0.04 13.52
N LEU A 40 0.36 -0.65 12.60
CA LEU A 40 -0.28 -1.69 11.78
C LEU A 40 -0.86 -2.82 12.65
N LYS A 41 -0.14 -3.24 13.69
CA LYS A 41 -0.64 -4.27 14.62
C LYS A 41 -1.90 -3.81 15.36
N ALA A 42 -1.92 -2.57 15.84
CA ALA A 42 -3.08 -1.99 16.51
C ALA A 42 -4.28 -1.85 15.56
N VAL A 43 -4.05 -1.38 14.32
CA VAL A 43 -5.11 -1.29 13.29
C VAL A 43 -5.72 -2.65 12.99
N ARG A 44 -4.90 -3.71 12.87
CA ARG A 44 -5.40 -5.08 12.65
C ARG A 44 -6.34 -5.55 13.75
N HIS A 45 -5.95 -5.27 15.00
CA HIS A 45 -6.78 -5.62 16.14
C HIS A 45 -8.10 -4.84 16.13
N TYR A 46 -8.02 -3.53 15.91
CA TYR A 46 -9.18 -2.65 15.80
C TYR A 46 -10.16 -3.12 14.71
N VAL A 47 -9.67 -3.36 13.48
CA VAL A 47 -10.52 -3.78 12.36
C VAL A 47 -11.14 -5.17 12.59
N ALA A 48 -10.45 -6.07 13.29
CA ALA A 48 -11.00 -7.38 13.63
C ALA A 48 -12.16 -7.32 14.63
N GLU A 49 -12.20 -6.29 15.48
CA GLU A 49 -13.28 -6.07 16.46
C GLU A 49 -14.47 -5.31 15.86
N GLN A 50 -14.24 -4.54 14.80
CA GLN A 50 -15.26 -3.73 14.15
C GLN A 50 -15.95 -4.51 13.01
N THR A 51 -17.26 -4.29 12.84
CA THR A 51 -18.06 -4.83 11.72
C THR A 51 -18.02 -3.94 10.47
N LEU A 52 -16.87 -3.31 10.19
CA LEU A 52 -16.67 -2.50 9.00
C LEU A 52 -16.54 -3.37 7.76
N ALA A 53 -17.31 -3.08 6.72
CA ALA A 53 -17.21 -3.74 5.42
C ALA A 53 -16.72 -2.74 4.35
N PRO A 54 -15.81 -3.15 3.44
CA PRO A 54 -15.44 -2.30 2.32
C PRO A 54 -16.59 -2.19 1.29
N PRO A 55 -16.78 -1.03 0.62
CA PRO A 55 -16.06 0.23 0.77
C PRO A 55 -16.60 1.10 1.91
N ALA A 56 -15.72 1.50 2.83
CA ALA A 56 -16.05 2.50 3.85
C ALA A 56 -15.93 3.93 3.27
N PRO A 57 -16.90 4.84 3.51
CA PRO A 57 -16.79 6.27 3.23
C PRO A 57 -15.55 6.89 3.88
N LEU A 58 -15.01 7.94 3.25
CA LEU A 58 -13.81 8.61 3.75
C LEU A 58 -14.03 9.24 5.14
N GLU A 59 -15.23 9.76 5.39
CA GLU A 59 -15.63 10.37 6.65
C GLU A 59 -15.71 9.34 7.78
N GLU A 60 -16.22 8.14 7.50
CA GLU A 60 -16.22 7.01 8.45
C GLU A 60 -14.79 6.53 8.76
N LEU A 61 -13.94 6.40 7.73
CA LEU A 61 -12.52 6.06 7.92
C LEU A 61 -11.78 7.09 8.79
N LYS A 62 -12.16 8.36 8.67
CA LYS A 62 -11.60 9.46 9.44
C LYS A 62 -12.03 9.40 10.91
N GLU A 63 -13.30 9.14 11.18
CA GLU A 63 -13.83 8.96 12.54
C GLU A 63 -13.11 7.80 13.26
N HIS A 64 -13.01 6.64 12.62
CA HIS A 64 -12.28 5.49 13.17
C HIS A 64 -10.78 5.77 13.37
N ALA A 65 -10.16 6.55 12.48
CA ALA A 65 -8.78 6.95 12.65
C ALA A 65 -8.60 7.92 13.83
N ASP A 66 -9.52 8.87 14.00
CA ASP A 66 -9.52 9.82 15.13
C ASP A 66 -9.69 9.07 16.47
N GLU A 67 -10.59 8.10 16.53
CA GLU A 67 -10.77 7.22 17.70
C GLU A 67 -9.50 6.43 18.05
N LEU A 68 -8.89 5.77 17.07
CA LEU A 68 -7.71 4.93 17.30
C LEU A 68 -6.48 5.76 17.66
N VAL A 69 -6.30 6.93 17.04
CA VAL A 69 -5.23 7.88 17.40
C VAL A 69 -5.37 8.35 18.84
N ALA A 70 -6.59 8.66 19.28
CA ALA A 70 -6.85 9.05 20.66
C ALA A 70 -6.64 7.88 21.64
N ALA A 71 -7.13 6.68 21.32
CA ALA A 71 -7.02 5.50 22.16
C ALA A 71 -5.57 5.05 22.41
N MET A 72 -4.70 5.25 21.41
CA MET A 72 -3.29 4.84 21.46
C MET A 72 -2.32 5.98 21.84
N ASP A 73 -2.84 7.17 22.17
CA ASP A 73 -2.06 8.38 22.47
C ASP A 73 -1.03 8.72 21.37
N TRP A 74 -1.45 8.62 20.11
CA TRP A 74 -0.61 8.95 18.96
C TRP A 74 -0.71 10.43 18.58
N LYS A 75 0.31 10.91 17.86
CA LYS A 75 0.29 12.28 17.33
C LYS A 75 -0.88 12.46 16.36
N PRO A 76 -1.69 13.53 16.49
CA PRO A 76 -2.83 13.79 15.60
C PRO A 76 -2.44 13.88 14.11
N VAL A 77 -1.19 14.27 13.82
CA VAL A 77 -0.64 14.34 12.45
C VAL A 77 -0.64 12.97 11.73
N TYR A 78 -0.75 11.86 12.47
CA TYR A 78 -0.80 10.51 11.89
C TYR A 78 -2.20 10.02 11.53
N ARG A 79 -3.25 10.80 11.79
CA ARG A 79 -4.63 10.40 11.50
C ARG A 79 -4.83 9.91 10.06
N ASP A 80 -4.41 10.68 9.06
CA ASP A 80 -4.59 10.29 7.66
C ASP A 80 -3.81 9.00 7.32
N TYR A 81 -2.64 8.81 7.94
CA TYR A 81 -1.87 7.57 7.80
C TYR A 81 -2.61 6.39 8.41
N VAL A 82 -3.21 6.55 9.59
CA VAL A 82 -4.04 5.53 10.24
C VAL A 82 -5.28 5.20 9.40
N GLY A 83 -5.98 6.19 8.85
CA GLY A 83 -7.11 5.96 7.96
C GLY A 83 -6.76 5.15 6.72
N VAL A 84 -5.57 5.37 6.14
CA VAL A 84 -5.03 4.54 5.05
C VAL A 84 -4.78 3.10 5.51
N LEU A 85 -4.23 2.89 6.71
CA LEU A 85 -4.02 1.55 7.26
C LEU A 85 -5.34 0.81 7.49
N ILE A 86 -6.34 1.48 8.07
CA ILE A 86 -7.68 0.92 8.29
C ILE A 86 -8.28 0.47 6.96
N ASN A 87 -8.30 1.36 5.96
CA ASN A 87 -8.81 1.01 4.64
C ASN A 87 -8.04 -0.17 4.02
N ASN A 88 -6.71 -0.18 4.10
CA ASN A 88 -5.92 -1.30 3.59
C ASN A 88 -6.26 -2.64 4.25
N GLU A 89 -6.51 -2.64 5.56
CA GLU A 89 -6.87 -3.86 6.29
C GLU A 89 -8.29 -4.32 5.93
N LEU A 90 -9.24 -3.41 5.74
CA LEU A 90 -10.61 -3.75 5.26
C LEU A 90 -10.59 -4.47 3.91
N TRP A 91 -9.70 -4.08 3.01
CA TRP A 91 -9.56 -4.71 1.69
C TRP A 91 -8.71 -5.97 1.69
N ARG A 92 -8.02 -6.32 2.79
CA ARG A 92 -7.02 -7.39 2.85
C ARG A 92 -7.60 -8.75 2.42
N GLU A 93 -8.73 -9.13 2.98
CA GLU A 93 -9.36 -10.42 2.70
C GLU A 93 -9.90 -10.48 1.26
N THR A 94 -10.58 -9.42 0.81
CA THR A 94 -11.07 -9.31 -0.57
C THR A 94 -9.93 -9.45 -1.58
N LEU A 95 -8.80 -8.77 -1.35
CA LEU A 95 -7.63 -8.86 -2.23
C LEU A 95 -6.94 -10.24 -2.13
N ALA A 96 -7.01 -10.91 -0.99
CA ALA A 96 -6.47 -12.26 -0.82
C ALA A 96 -7.19 -13.28 -1.71
N THR A 97 -8.49 -13.08 -2.01
CA THR A 97 -9.25 -13.96 -2.93
C THR A 97 -8.76 -13.91 -4.37
N ILE A 98 -8.05 -12.86 -4.76
CA ILE A 98 -7.59 -12.67 -6.13
C ILE A 98 -6.39 -13.59 -6.39
N PRO A 99 -6.38 -14.36 -7.50
CA PRO A 99 -5.23 -15.20 -7.87
C PRO A 99 -3.93 -14.40 -7.93
N PHE A 100 -2.85 -15.00 -7.46
CA PHE A 100 -1.56 -14.32 -7.30
C PHE A 100 -1.09 -13.64 -8.59
N GLU A 101 -1.24 -14.31 -9.73
CA GLU A 101 -0.81 -13.84 -11.05
C GLU A 101 -1.61 -12.60 -11.51
N ARG A 102 -2.82 -12.41 -10.99
CA ARG A 102 -3.70 -11.29 -11.34
C ARG A 102 -3.54 -10.09 -10.40
N ARG A 103 -3.01 -10.28 -9.18
CA ARG A 103 -2.76 -9.18 -8.22
C ARG A 103 -1.79 -8.13 -8.78
N LEU A 104 -0.87 -8.53 -9.66
CA LEU A 104 0.03 -7.60 -10.35
C LEU A 104 -0.72 -6.52 -11.14
N LEU A 105 -1.92 -6.83 -11.66
CA LEU A 105 -2.76 -5.87 -12.38
C LEU A 105 -3.37 -4.81 -11.45
N MET A 106 -3.42 -5.09 -10.15
CA MET A 106 -3.95 -4.18 -9.12
C MET A 106 -2.87 -3.36 -8.44
N MET A 107 -1.59 -3.52 -8.81
CA MET A 107 -0.53 -2.66 -8.27
C MET A 107 -0.80 -1.21 -8.67
N PRO A 108 -0.90 -0.29 -7.68
CA PRO A 108 -1.12 1.11 -7.97
C PRO A 108 0.06 1.69 -8.74
N LYS A 109 -0.21 2.69 -9.57
CA LYS A 109 0.81 3.36 -10.41
C LYS A 109 1.99 3.88 -9.59
N CYS A 110 1.77 4.21 -8.32
CA CYS A 110 2.80 4.70 -7.41
C CYS A 110 3.83 3.63 -6.98
N LEU A 111 3.57 2.33 -7.17
CA LEU A 111 4.55 1.25 -6.96
C LEU A 111 5.24 0.82 -8.25
N ARG A 112 4.87 1.39 -9.42
CA ARG A 112 5.66 1.26 -10.64
C ARG A 112 6.81 2.25 -10.55
N VAL A 113 7.99 1.73 -10.22
CA VAL A 113 9.26 2.47 -10.21
C VAL A 113 9.73 2.70 -11.64
#